data_AF-A0A246TWB8-F1
#
_entry.id   AF-A0A246TWB8-F1
#
_cell.length_a   1.000
_cell.length_b   1.000
_cell.length_c   1.000
_cell.angle_alpha   90.00
_cell.angle_beta   90.00
_cell.angle_gamma   90.00
#
_symmetry.space_group_name_H-M   'P 1'
#
loop_
_entity.id
_entity.type
_entity.pdbx_description
1 polymer ?
#
loop_
_entity_poly.entity_id
_entity_poly.type
_entity_poly.pdbx_seq_one_letter_code
_entity_poly.pdbx_strand_id
1 'polypeptide(L)' 'MTRRFHRHDEPLTSEDLSKCRAALEQFCQENGLEASSKEAERAAAIIIELYQQGVHDEQQLKQLVDAARGTPLIDGTQC' A
#
# COMPACT_ATOMS: atom_id res chain seq x y z
N MET A 1 4.02 7.81 26.87
CA MET A 1 2.58 7.68 26.57
C MET A 1 2.45 6.94 25.26
N THR A 2 2.15 5.65 25.32
CA THR A 2 2.10 4.75 24.16
C THR A 2 0.91 5.13 23.28
N ARG A 3 1.21 5.52 22.02
CA ARG A 3 0.19 5.77 20.98
C ARG A 3 -0.67 4.51 20.88
N ARG A 4 -1.94 4.64 21.25
CA ARG A 4 -2.96 3.62 21.01
C ARG A 4 -3.19 3.55 19.51
N PHE A 5 -2.54 2.58 18.86
CA PHE A 5 -2.87 2.16 17.51
C PHE A 5 -4.17 1.35 17.57
N HIS A 6 -5.30 2.03 17.79
CA HIS A 6 -6.65 1.47 17.70
C HIS A 6 -7.43 2.33 16.70
N ARG A 7 -6.94 2.38 15.46
CA ARG A 7 -7.64 2.96 14.30
C ARG A 7 -8.08 1.89 13.29
N HIS A 8 -8.23 0.65 13.77
CA HIS A 8 -8.63 -0.46 12.91
C HIS A 8 -10.13 -0.44 12.52
N ASP A 9 -10.91 0.50 13.07
CA ASP A 9 -12.38 0.56 12.92
C ASP A 9 -12.92 1.98 12.57
N GLU A 10 -12.04 2.98 12.42
CA GLU A 10 -12.49 4.29 11.93
C GLU A 10 -12.72 4.18 10.41
N PRO A 11 -13.94 4.45 9.91
CA PRO A 11 -14.19 4.44 8.48
C PRO A 11 -13.23 5.41 7.81
N LEU A 12 -12.56 4.95 6.74
CA LEU A 12 -11.67 5.79 5.94
C LEU A 12 -12.41 7.08 5.62
N THR A 13 -11.87 8.21 6.07
CA THR A 13 -12.48 9.48 5.73
C THR A 13 -12.24 9.75 4.25
N SER A 14 -13.05 10.63 3.65
CA SER A 14 -12.86 11.05 2.26
C SER A 14 -11.44 11.58 1.98
N GLU A 15 -10.78 12.11 3.01
CA GLU A 15 -9.39 12.56 2.95
C GLU A 15 -8.41 11.38 2.86
N ASP A 16 -8.62 10.32 3.64
CA ASP A 16 -7.79 9.11 3.60
C ASP A 16 -7.93 8.37 2.27
N LEU A 17 -9.14 8.29 1.72
CA LEU A 17 -9.38 7.74 0.38
C LEU A 17 -8.67 8.55 -0.70
N SER A 18 -8.64 9.88 -0.57
CA SER A 18 -7.92 10.75 -1.51
C SER A 18 -6.40 10.52 -1.44
N LYS A 19 -5.84 10.30 -0.24
CA LYS A 19 -4.43 9.95 -0.04
C LYS A 19 -4.10 8.56 -0.59
N CYS A 20 -4.94 7.56 -0.33
CA CYS A 20 -4.76 6.21 -0.85
C CYS A 20 -4.78 6.21 -2.38
N ARG A 21 -5.70 6.97 -2.98
CA ARG A 21 -5.78 7.14 -4.43
C ARG A 21 -4.53 7.80 -5.00
N ALA A 22 -4.05 8.89 -4.40
CA ALA A 22 -2.83 9.56 -4.85
C ALA A 22 -1.60 8.63 -4.77
N ALA A 23 -1.46 7.86 -3.68
CA ALA A 23 -0.39 6.88 -3.52
C ALA A 23 -0.46 5.77 -4.58
N LEU A 24 -1.67 5.29 -4.89
CA LEU A 24 -1.88 4.32 -5.96
C LEU A 24 -1.55 4.89 -7.34
N GLU A 25 -1.98 6.11 -7.66
CA GLU A 25 -1.71 6.76 -8.95
C GLU A 25 -0.20 6.95 -9.15
N GLN A 26 0.51 7.43 -8.12
CA GLN A 26 1.97 7.53 -8.14
C GLN A 26 2.62 6.17 -8.35
N PHE A 27 2.20 5.15 -7.60
CA PHE A 27 2.75 3.81 -7.71
C PHE A 27 2.47 3.18 -9.09
N CYS A 28 1.29 3.38 -9.67
CA CYS A 28 0.98 2.95 -11.03
C CYS A 28 1.87 3.67 -12.05
N GLN A 29 2.06 4.97 -11.90
CA GLN A 29 2.90 5.76 -12.80
C GLN A 29 4.38 5.34 -12.71
N GLU A 30 4.90 5.07 -11.50
CA GLU A 30 6.28 4.60 -11.29
C GLU A 30 6.52 3.20 -11.88
N ASN A 31 5.53 2.31 -11.79
CA ASN A 31 5.64 0.93 -12.28
C ASN A 31 5.15 0.74 -13.72
N GLY A 32 4.69 1.81 -14.38
CA GLY A 32 4.13 1.75 -15.74
C GLY A 32 2.86 0.90 -15.83
N LEU A 33 2.06 0.87 -14.77
CA LEU A 33 0.84 0.08 -14.68
C LEU A 33 -0.37 0.92 -15.03
N GLU A 34 -1.28 0.35 -15.81
CA GLU A 34 -2.59 0.94 -16.02
C GLU A 34 -3.40 0.90 -14.73
N ALA A 35 -3.99 2.05 -14.36
CA ALA A 35 -4.88 2.15 -13.20
C ALA A 35 -6.11 1.22 -13.29
N SER A 36 -6.48 0.80 -14.50
CA SER A 36 -7.57 -0.17 -14.76
C SER A 36 -7.08 -1.62 -14.86
N SER A 37 -5.80 -1.88 -14.65
CA SER A 37 -5.26 -3.24 -14.65
C SER A 37 -5.61 -3.95 -13.35
N LYS A 38 -5.77 -5.28 -13.41
CA LYS A 38 -6.00 -6.12 -12.23
C LYS A 38 -4.90 -5.93 -11.18
N GLU A 39 -3.67 -5.64 -11.62
CA GLU A 39 -2.55 -5.34 -10.73
C GLU A 39 -2.74 -4.03 -9.96
N ALA A 40 -3.28 -3.00 -10.61
CA ALA A 40 -3.58 -1.71 -9.98
C ALA A 40 -4.74 -1.85 -8.99
N GLU A 41 -5.80 -2.58 -9.35
CA GLU A 41 -6.90 -2.89 -8.43
C GLU A 41 -6.40 -3.65 -7.20
N ARG A 42 -5.50 -4.63 -7.39
CA ARG A 42 -4.89 -5.36 -6.28
C ARG A 42 -4.05 -4.44 -5.39
N ALA A 43 -3.21 -3.60 -5.97
CA ALA A 43 -2.43 -2.62 -5.20
C ALA A 43 -3.32 -1.62 -4.47
N ALA A 44 -4.44 -1.19 -5.06
CA ALA A 44 -5.38 -0.29 -4.41
C ALA A 44 -5.92 -0.91 -3.13
N ALA A 45 -6.37 -2.17 -3.20
CA ALA A 45 -6.88 -2.91 -2.05
C ALA A 45 -5.80 -3.04 -0.97
N ILE A 46 -4.57 -3.39 -1.34
CA ILE A 46 -3.46 -3.54 -0.41
C ILE A 46 -3.11 -2.19 0.24
N ILE A 47 -2.98 -1.11 -0.54
CA ILE A 47 -2.68 0.24 -0.02
C ILE A 47 -3.73 0.66 1.00
N ILE A 48 -5.01 0.43 0.69
CA ILE A 48 -6.13 0.77 1.56
C ILE A 48 -6.08 -0.03 2.88
N GLU A 49 -5.88 -1.35 2.81
CA GLU A 49 -5.75 -2.21 3.98
C GLU A 49 -4.57 -1.77 4.87
N LEU A 50 -3.42 -1.48 4.26
CA LEU A 50 -2.23 -1.01 4.97
C LEU A 50 -2.46 0.35 5.62
N TYR A 51 -3.15 1.27 4.94
CA TYR A 51 -3.53 2.56 5.52
C TYR A 51 -4.44 2.37 6.74
N GLN A 52 -5.39 1.44 6.68
CA GLN A 52 -6.26 1.09 7.82
C GLN A 52 -5.50 0.45 8.99
N GLN A 53 -4.42 -0.28 8.70
CA GLN A 53 -3.49 -0.80 9.71
C GLN A 53 -2.60 0.28 10.34
N GLY A 54 -2.67 1.53 9.84
CA GLY A 54 -1.88 2.67 10.29
C GLY A 54 -0.53 2.81 9.59
N VAL A 55 -0.34 2.12 8.46
CA VAL A 55 0.84 2.24 7.61
C VAL A 55 0.63 3.39 6.63
N HIS A 56 1.16 4.55 6.98
CA HIS A 56 1.15 5.74 6.12
C HIS A 56 2.51 6.00 5.46
N ASP A 57 3.49 5.14 5.72
CA ASP A 57 4.85 5.30 5.19
C ASP A 57 4.92 4.78 3.76
N GLU A 58 5.31 5.64 2.82
CA GLU A 58 5.34 5.33 1.39
C GLU A 58 6.30 4.20 1.05
N GLN A 59 7.45 4.11 1.74
CA GLN A 59 8.42 3.04 1.55
C GLN A 59 7.84 1.71 2.00
N GLN A 60 7.20 1.70 3.17
CA GLN A 60 6.58 0.49 3.72
C GLN A 60 5.38 0.02 2.88
N LEU A 61 4.56 0.95 2.39
CA LEU A 61 3.48 0.67 1.44
C LEU A 61 4.04 0.01 0.17
N LYS A 62 5.09 0.59 -0.42
CA LYS A 62 5.72 0.07 -1.64
C LYS A 62 6.27 -1.35 -1.43
N GLN A 63 6.98 -1.59 -0.32
CA GLN A 63 7.51 -2.92 0.02
C GLN A 63 6.41 -3.96 0.19
N LEU A 64 5.30 -3.61 0.86
CA LEU A 64 4.20 -4.53 1.12
C LEU A 64 3.36 -4.79 -0.13
N VAL A 65 3.15 -3.78 -0.96
CA VAL A 65 2.48 -3.94 -2.26
C VAL A 65 3.33 -4.77 -3.23
N ASP A 66 4.65 -4.57 -3.25
CA ASP A 66 5.58 -5.38 -4.05
C ASP A 66 5.58 -6.85 -3.58
N ALA A 67 5.66 -7.07 -2.26
CA ALA A 67 5.57 -8.40 -1.65
C ALA A 67 4.24 -9.11 -1.94
N ALA A 68 3.12 -8.37 -1.96
CA ALA A 68 1.80 -8.93 -2.24
C ALA A 68 1.50 -9.12 -3.74
N ARG A 69 2.21 -8.43 -4.64
CA ARG A 69 2.10 -8.61 -6.10
C ARG A 69 2.93 -9.76 -6.64
N GLY A 70 3.95 -10.20 -5.91
CA GLY A 70 4.68 -11.43 -6.23
C GLY A 70 5.90 -11.24 -7.14
N THR A 71 6.74 -10.27 -6.82
CA THR A 71 8.18 -10.45 -7.10
C THR A 71 8.77 -11.17 -5.90
N PRO A 72 9.45 -12.33 -6.07
CA PRO A 72 10.08 -13.00 -4.96
C PRO A 72 11.00 -11.99 -4.26
N LEU A 73 10.87 -11.91 -2.94
CA LEU A 73 11.99 -11.58 -2.07
C LEU A 73 13.23 -12.15 -2.75
N ILE A 74 14.12 -11.25 -3.18
CA ILE A 74 15.47 -11.58 -3.60
C ILE A 74 15.98 -12.70 -2.70
N ASP A 75 16.09 -13.89 -3.27
CA ASP A 75 16.95 -14.93 -2.77
C ASP A 75 18.36 -14.34 -2.82
N GLY A 76 18.76 -13.79 -1.68
CA GLY A 76 19.98 -13.01 -1.49
C GLY A 76 20.66 -13.51 -0.23
N THR A 77 21.09 -14.77 -0.30
CA THR A 77 22.39 -15.22 0.23
C THR A 77 22.73 -14.75 1.65
N GLN A 78 22.32 -15.56 2.63
CA GLN A 78 23.19 -15.77 3.78
C GLN A 78 24.16 -16.89 3.39
N CYS A 79 25.34 -16.50 2.91
CA CYS A 79 26.53 -17.36 2.94
C CYS A 79 27.03 -17.51 4.38
#